data_AF-A0A7J4MQL7-F1
#
_entry.id   AF-A0A7J4MQL7-F1
#
_cell.length_a   1.000
_cell.length_b   1.000
_cell.length_c   1.000
_cell.angle_alpha   90.00
_cell.angle_beta   90.00
_cell.angle_gamma   90.00
#
_symmetry.space_group_name_H-M   'P 1'
#
loop_
_entity.id
_entity.type
_entity.pdbx_description
1 polymer ?
#
loop_
_entity_poly.entity_id
_entity_poly.type
_entity_poly.pdbx_seq_one_letter_code
_entity_poly.pdbx_strand_id
1 'polypeptide(L)'
;MRSLKPSLKENKRYLLIKGKNINSDIEKAILDFIGVLGMSKVGLSFIKSNEDCIICINREMVDSVRASLCVYPKKMEVIKVSGTLKGLK
;
A
#
# COMPACT_ATOMS: atom_id res chain seq x y z
N MET A 1 8.07 -6.13 -22.54
CA MET A 1 8.08 -4.66 -22.73
C MET A 1 9.31 -4.09 -22.04
N ARG A 2 9.97 -3.06 -22.60
CA ARG A 2 11.12 -2.44 -21.93
C ARG A 2 10.65 -1.58 -20.75
N SER A 3 11.46 -1.49 -19.70
CA SER A 3 11.20 -0.60 -18.58
C SER A 3 11.12 0.85 -19.06
N LEU A 4 10.17 1.60 -18.49
CA LEU A 4 10.07 3.05 -18.72
C LEU A 4 11.32 3.77 -18.20
N LYS A 5 11.59 4.95 -18.77
CA LYS A 5 12.61 5.86 -18.24
C LYS A 5 12.30 6.19 -16.76
N PRO A 6 13.31 6.37 -15.89
CA PRO A 6 13.09 6.68 -14.48
C PRO A 6 12.14 7.86 -14.25
N SER A 7 12.24 8.91 -15.08
CA SER A 7 11.38 10.10 -15.01
C SER A 7 9.92 9.85 -15.40
N LEU A 8 9.64 8.79 -16.16
CA LEU A 8 8.30 8.42 -16.63
C LEU A 8 7.71 7.25 -15.84
N LYS A 9 8.52 6.57 -15.02
CA LYS A 9 8.06 5.44 -14.21
C LYS A 9 7.33 5.96 -12.97
N GLU A 10 6.32 5.22 -12.53
CA GLU A 10 5.62 5.49 -11.28
C GLU A 10 6.58 5.49 -10.08
N ASN A 11 6.50 6.55 -9.28
CA ASN A 11 7.25 6.68 -8.04
C ASN A 11 6.52 5.94 -6.92
N LYS A 12 7.00 4.73 -6.58
CA LYS A 12 6.34 3.87 -5.58
C LYS A 12 6.97 3.94 -4.20
N ARG A 13 6.18 3.59 -3.19
CA ARG A 13 6.57 3.39 -1.79
C ARG A 13 6.05 2.06 -1.31
N TYR A 14 6.82 1.45 -0.41
CA TYR A 14 6.51 0.17 0.19
C TYR A 14 6.13 0.37 1.65
N LEU A 15 5.03 -0.25 2.09
CA LEU A 15 4.57 -0.21 3.47
C LEU A 15 4.60 -1.62 4.07
N LEU A 16 5.10 -1.69 5.30
CA LEU A 16 5.04 -2.88 6.14
C LEU A 16 3.82 -2.78 7.04
N ILE A 17 2.89 -3.72 6.89
CA ILE A 17 1.63 -3.76 7.63
C ILE A 17 1.55 -5.05 8.42
N LYS A 18 1.22 -4.93 9.72
CA LYS A 18 0.86 -6.06 10.59
C LYS A 18 -0.63 -6.11 10.83
N GLY A 19 -1.19 -7.32 10.80
CA GLY A 19 -2.61 -7.57 11.03
C GLY A 19 -2.99 -9.05 10.86
N LYS A 20 -4.26 -9.39 11.09
CA LYS A 20 -4.82 -10.72 10.80
C LYS A 20 -5.70 -10.64 9.54
N ASN A 21 -5.61 -11.61 8.63
CA ASN A 21 -6.35 -11.66 7.35
C ASN A 21 -6.21 -10.39 6.47
N ILE A 22 -4.97 -10.01 6.18
CA ILE A 22 -4.64 -8.66 5.72
C ILE A 22 -5.09 -8.35 4.28
N ASN A 23 -4.98 -9.30 3.34
CA ASN A 23 -5.09 -8.97 1.91
C ASN A 23 -6.47 -8.42 1.50
N SER A 24 -7.54 -9.15 1.76
CA SER A 24 -8.89 -8.76 1.34
C SER A 24 -9.43 -7.59 2.14
N ASP A 25 -8.98 -7.43 3.38
CA ASP A 25 -9.38 -6.31 4.22
C ASP A 25 -8.68 -5.01 3.81
N ILE A 26 -7.42 -5.04 3.34
CA ILE A 26 -6.73 -3.83 2.84
C ILE A 26 -7.43 -3.27 1.60
N GLU A 27 -7.78 -4.13 0.64
CA GLU A 27 -8.46 -3.69 -0.58
C GLU A 27 -9.81 -3.05 -0.25
N LYS A 28 -10.59 -3.68 0.64
CA LYS A 28 -11.86 -3.13 1.13
C LYS A 28 -11.67 -1.81 1.87
N ALA A 29 -10.72 -1.74 2.79
CA ALA A 29 -10.44 -0.51 3.54
C ALA A 29 -10.11 0.67 2.62
N ILE A 30 -9.28 0.43 1.59
CA ILE A 30 -8.90 1.46 0.62
C ILE A 30 -10.10 1.83 -0.27
N LEU A 31 -10.87 0.85 -0.74
CA LEU A 31 -12.05 1.09 -1.57
C LEU A 31 -13.12 1.89 -0.81
N ASP A 32 -13.39 1.53 0.44
CA ASP A 32 -14.42 2.17 1.26
C ASP A 32 -14.04 3.62 1.61
N PHE A 33 -12.74 3.91 1.79
CA PHE A 33 -12.26 5.24 2.17
C PHE A 33 -12.00 6.17 0.98
N ILE A 34 -11.32 5.70 -0.06
CA ILE A 34 -10.89 6.56 -1.19
C ILE A 34 -11.83 6.42 -2.40
N GLY A 35 -12.58 5.33 -2.48
CA GLY A 35 -13.47 5.03 -3.61
C GLY A 35 -12.75 4.48 -4.85
N VAL A 36 -13.54 4.15 -5.87
CA VAL A 36 -13.08 3.49 -7.10
C VAL A 36 -12.03 4.31 -7.85
N LEU A 37 -12.24 5.63 -7.99
CA LEU A 37 -11.27 6.53 -8.65
C LEU A 37 -9.95 6.61 -7.88
N GLY A 38 -10.03 6.61 -6.55
CA GLY A 38 -8.87 6.61 -5.67
C GLY A 38 -8.07 5.33 -5.78
N MET A 39 -8.76 4.19 -5.87
CA MET A 39 -8.12 2.88 -6.01
C MET A 39 -7.20 2.81 -7.23
N SER A 40 -7.64 3.37 -8.36
CA SER A 40 -6.79 3.48 -9.57
C SER A 40 -5.56 4.37 -9.34
N LYS A 41 -5.69 5.47 -8.58
CA LYS A 41 -4.57 6.37 -8.25
C LYS A 41 -3.57 5.74 -7.26
N VAL A 42 -4.03 4.86 -6.38
CA VAL A 42 -3.18 4.18 -5.38
C VAL A 42 -2.15 3.28 -6.06
N GLY A 43 -2.51 2.63 -7.19
CA GLY A 43 -1.60 1.71 -7.89
C GLY A 43 -1.21 0.52 -7.01
N LEU A 44 -2.16 -0.01 -6.25
CA LEU A 44 -1.96 -1.04 -5.23
C LEU A 44 -1.37 -2.31 -5.83
N SER A 45 -0.30 -2.81 -5.22
CA SER A 45 0.29 -4.10 -5.56
C SER A 45 0.81 -4.80 -4.31
N PHE A 46 0.43 -6.07 -4.14
CA PHE A 46 0.89 -6.92 -3.04
C PHE A 46 2.19 -7.60 -3.40
N ILE A 47 3.21 -7.47 -2.54
CA ILE A 47 4.54 -8.09 -2.74
C ILE A 47 4.71 -9.31 -1.87
N LYS A 48 4.20 -9.23 -0.63
CA LYS A 48 4.26 -10.31 0.34
C LYS A 48 2.99 -10.30 1.17
N SER A 49 2.43 -11.48 1.40
CA SER A 49 1.15 -11.69 2.07
C SER A 49 1.21 -12.80 3.11
N ASN A 50 2.30 -12.85 3.89
CA ASN A 50 2.45 -13.82 4.97
C ASN A 50 2.03 -13.16 6.30
N GLU A 51 2.76 -13.40 7.38
CA GLU A 51 2.51 -12.78 8.70
C GLU A 51 2.60 -11.24 8.67
N ASP A 52 3.62 -10.74 7.97
CA ASP A 52 3.80 -9.33 7.66
C ASP A 52 3.45 -9.09 6.19
N CYS A 53 2.51 -8.18 5.94
CA CYS A 53 2.11 -7.81 4.60
C CYS A 53 2.95 -6.63 4.10
N ILE A 54 3.44 -6.75 2.87
CA ILE A 54 4.15 -5.68 2.17
C ILE A 54 3.32 -5.24 0.98
N ILE A 55 2.83 -4.00 1.05
CA ILE A 55 2.10 -3.36 -0.05
C ILE A 55 2.98 -2.32 -0.75
N CYS A 56 2.72 -2.16 -2.04
CA CYS A 56 3.33 -1.17 -2.91
C CYS A 56 2.26 -0.20 -3.37
N ILE A 57 2.49 1.09 -3.18
CA ILE A 57 1.57 2.15 -3.58
C ILE A 57 2.33 3.33 -4.18
N ASN A 58 1.62 4.19 -4.89
CA ASN A 58 2.17 5.44 -5.38
C ASN A 58 2.53 6.38 -4.23
N ARG A 59 3.67 7.06 -4.34
CA ARG A 59 4.24 7.94 -3.30
C ARG A 59 3.26 9.00 -2.81
N GLU A 60 2.45 9.54 -3.71
CA GLU A 60 1.49 10.60 -3.43
C GLU A 60 0.31 10.12 -2.57
N MET A 61 -0.01 8.83 -2.62
CA MET A 61 -1.19 8.25 -1.95
C MET A 61 -0.86 7.62 -0.59
N VAL A 62 0.37 7.78 -0.09
CA VAL A 62 0.81 7.15 1.17
C VAL A 62 -0.05 7.57 2.36
N ASP A 63 -0.32 8.86 2.50
CA ASP A 63 -1.07 9.36 3.65
C ASP A 63 -2.55 8.99 3.59
N SER A 64 -3.15 8.97 2.38
CA SER A 64 -4.52 8.50 2.19
C SER A 64 -4.69 7.03 2.54
N VAL A 65 -3.73 6.19 2.16
CA VAL A 65 -3.75 4.76 2.51
C VAL A 65 -3.51 4.54 4.00
N ARG A 66 -2.65 5.34 4.65
CA ARG A 66 -2.50 5.28 6.11
C ARG A 66 -3.79 5.67 6.83
N ALA A 67 -4.48 6.70 6.36
CA ALA A 67 -5.76 7.11 6.89
C ALA A 67 -6.82 6.02 6.73
N SER A 68 -6.93 5.40 5.54
CA SER A 68 -7.90 4.32 5.30
C SER A 68 -7.68 3.12 6.23
N LEU A 69 -6.43 2.74 6.45
CA LEU A 69 -6.07 1.64 7.36
C LEU A 69 -6.36 1.98 8.83
N CYS A 70 -6.22 3.25 9.23
CA CYS A 70 -6.50 3.69 10.60
C CYS A 70 -8.00 3.76 10.91
N VAL A 71 -8.83 4.13 9.92
CA VAL A 71 -10.29 4.27 10.08
C VAL A 71 -10.99 2.90 10.06
N TYR A 72 -10.38 1.90 9.42
CA TYR A 72 -10.98 0.59 9.26
C TYR A 72 -11.15 -0.14 10.62
N PRO A 73 -12.30 -0.80 10.87
CA PRO A 73 -12.61 -1.39 12.17
C PRO A 73 -11.68 -2.52 12.62
N LYS A 74 -11.01 -3.21 11.68
CA LYS A 74 -9.93 -4.14 12.04
C LYS A 74 -8.64 -3.36 12.25
N LYS A 75 -8.07 -3.47 13.46
CA LYS A 75 -6.77 -2.88 13.78
C LYS A 75 -5.70 -3.40 12.82
N MET A 76 -5.27 -2.53 11.91
CA MET A 76 -4.10 -2.73 11.05
C MET A 76 -3.06 -1.69 11.41
N GLU A 77 -1.85 -2.13 11.68
CA GLU A 77 -0.77 -1.24 12.07
C GLU A 77 0.26 -1.13 10.94
N VAL A 78 0.52 0.11 10.52
CA VAL A 78 1.60 0.43 9.59
C VAL A 78 2.88 0.64 10.40
N ILE A 79 3.81 -0.29 10.29
CA ILE A 79 5.06 -0.26 11.07
C ILE A 79 6.07 0.67 10.43
N LYS A 80 6.21 0.58 9.10
CA LYS A 80 7.31 1.21 8.37
C LYS A 80 6.90 1.55 6.95
N VAL A 81 7.43 2.67 6.45
CA VAL A 81 7.34 3.08 5.05
C VAL A 81 8.75 3.27 4.51
N SER A 82 9.04 2.73 3.33
CA SER A 82 10.35 2.87 2.70
C SER A 82 10.24 2.97 1.18
N GLY A 83 11.27 3.54 0.54
CA GLY A 83 11.39 3.59 -0.92
C GLY A 83 11.95 2.32 -1.54
N THR A 84 12.50 1.41 -0.72
CA THR A 84 13.07 0.13 -1.20
C THR A 84 12.67 -1.01 -0.29
N LEU A 85 12.61 -2.22 -0.87
CA LEU A 85 12.39 -3.46 -0.11
C LEU A 85 13.52 -3.74 0.90
N LYS A 86 14.75 -3.36 0.57
CA LYS A 86 15.89 -3.49 1.49
C LYS A 86 15.72 -2.62 2.74
N GLY A 87 15.18 -1.41 2.59
CA GLY A 87 14.89 -0.53 3.73
C GLY A 87 13.68 -0.94 4.56
N LEU A 88 12.89 -1.93 4.12
CA LEU A 88 11.82 -2.52 4.95
C LEU A 88 12.34 -3.57 5.93
N LYS A 89 13.41 -4.30 5.55
CA LYS A 89 14.11 -5.22 6.44
C LYS A 89 14.76 -4.47 7.61
#